data_AF-A0A965FNZ4-F1
#
_entry.id   AF-A0A965FNZ4-F1
#
_cell.length_a   1.000
_cell.length_b   1.000
_cell.length_c   1.000
_cell.angle_alpha   90.00
_cell.angle_beta   90.00
_cell.angle_gamma   90.00
#
_symmetry.space_group_name_H-M   'P 1'
#
loop_
_entity.id
_entity.type
_entity.pdbx_description
1 polymer ?
#
loop_
_entity_poly.entity_id
_entity_poly.type
_entity_poly.pdbx_seq_one_letter_code
_entity_poly.pdbx_strand_id
1 'polypeptide(L)'
;AACFLLKTAQNWDPIPDPNIADRVVGVQGTYWGEFTTDDAQFEPMIAPRILGLATVAWAAPDQRATCDVTALAQAYAPVFNALNWTPHKNP
;
A
#
# COMPACT_ATOMS: atom_id res chain seq x y z
N ALA A 1 12.46 -7.73 9.21
CA ALA A 1 11.59 -7.48 8.04
C ALA A 1 10.24 -7.01 8.54
N ALA A 2 9.69 -5.92 7.99
CA ALA A 2 8.37 -5.42 8.40
C ALA A 2 7.30 -6.50 8.16
N CYS A 3 6.61 -6.89 9.24
CA CYS A 3 5.55 -7.88 9.25
C CYS A 3 4.21 -7.22 8.82
N PHE A 4 4.14 -6.73 7.58
CA PHE A 4 2.92 -6.13 7.05
C PHE A 4 2.67 -6.65 5.63
N LEU A 5 1.58 -7.40 5.46
CA LEU A 5 1.23 -8.04 4.19
C LEU A 5 0.51 -7.05 3.26
N LEU A 6 0.54 -7.29 1.95
CA LEU A 6 -0.15 -6.45 0.97
C LEU A 6 -1.64 -6.36 1.27
N LYS A 7 -2.27 -7.50 1.60
CA LYS A 7 -3.69 -7.55 1.93
C LYS A 7 -4.02 -6.78 3.20
N THR A 8 -3.13 -6.78 4.18
CA THR A 8 -3.28 -5.97 5.40
C THR A 8 -3.24 -4.47 5.09
N ALA A 9 -2.47 -4.05 4.09
CA ALA A 9 -2.42 -2.65 3.64
C ALA A 9 -3.76 -2.14 3.10
N GLN A 10 -4.59 -3.03 2.54
CA GLN A 10 -5.91 -2.70 2.02
C GLN A 10 -7.04 -2.91 3.04
N ASN A 11 -6.91 -3.83 4.01
CA ASN A 11 -8.05 -4.32 4.79
C ASN A 11 -8.23 -3.62 6.16
N TRP A 12 -8.70 -2.37 6.16
CA TRP A 12 -8.97 -1.57 7.37
C TRP A 12 -9.96 -0.42 7.08
N ASP A 13 -10.41 0.37 8.04
CA ASP A 13 -11.25 1.56 7.78
C ASP A 13 -10.47 2.84 8.08
N PRO A 14 -10.30 3.78 7.11
CA PRO A 14 -9.68 5.06 7.39
C PRO A 14 -10.51 5.97 8.31
N ILE A 15 -11.80 5.69 8.52
CA ILE A 15 -12.68 6.44 9.41
C ILE A 15 -12.94 5.59 10.66
N PRO A 16 -12.19 5.79 11.77
CA PRO A 16 -12.37 4.99 12.99
C PRO A 16 -13.63 5.37 13.78
N ASP A 17 -14.09 6.61 13.64
CA ASP A 17 -15.31 7.13 14.27
C ASP A 17 -16.09 8.00 13.26
N PRO A 18 -17.35 7.65 12.95
CA PRO A 18 -18.19 8.45 12.04
C PRO A 18 -18.35 9.92 12.46
N ASN A 19 -18.25 10.25 13.75
CA ASN A 19 -18.41 11.62 14.25
C ASN A 19 -17.25 12.56 13.85
N ILE A 20 -16.13 11.99 13.39
CA ILE A 20 -14.97 12.76 12.94
C ILE A 20 -14.72 12.62 11.44
N ALA A 21 -15.59 11.95 10.69
CA ALA A 21 -15.39 11.66 9.27
C ALA A 21 -15.03 12.92 8.47
N ASP A 22 -15.74 14.03 8.68
CA ASP A 22 -15.51 15.31 8.00
C ASP A 22 -14.17 15.97 8.34
N ARG A 23 -13.46 15.48 9.36
CA ARG A 23 -12.14 15.96 9.78
C ARG A 23 -11.00 15.08 9.26
N VAL A 24 -11.30 13.89 8.74
CA VAL A 24 -10.31 13.00 8.15
C VAL A 24 -10.05 13.44 6.71
N VAL A 25 -8.89 14.08 6.49
CA VAL A 25 -8.53 14.60 5.16
C VAL A 25 -7.98 13.54 4.21
N GLY A 26 -7.58 12.38 4.72
CA GLY A 26 -7.03 11.29 3.91
C GLY A 26 -6.17 10.32 4.71
N VAL A 27 -5.33 9.57 4.00
CA VAL A 27 -4.42 8.56 4.56
C VAL A 27 -2.98 8.84 4.17
N GLN A 28 -2.04 8.38 5.00
CA GLN A 28 -0.60 8.53 4.76
C GLN A 28 0.12 7.20 4.93
N GLY A 29 0.99 6.87 3.98
CA GLY A 29 1.92 5.76 4.07
C GLY A 29 3.24 6.26 4.62
N THR A 30 3.54 5.95 5.87
CA THR A 30 4.81 6.35 6.48
C THR A 30 5.86 5.27 6.29
N TYR A 31 6.97 5.66 5.71
CA TYR A 31 8.19 4.86 5.65
C TYR A 31 9.18 5.40 6.67
N TRP A 32 9.69 4.53 7.54
CA TRP A 32 10.66 4.86 8.56
C TRP A 32 11.99 4.16 8.23
N GLY A 33 13.04 4.95 8.08
CA GLY A 33 14.31 4.53 7.50
C GLY A 33 15.40 4.16 8.52
N GLU A 34 15.06 3.91 9.80
CA GLU A 34 16.05 3.69 10.86
C GLU A 34 17.02 2.54 10.55
N PHE A 35 16.58 1.57 9.73
CA PHE A 35 17.36 0.38 9.35
C PHE A 35 17.70 0.31 7.86
N THR A 36 17.59 1.43 7.13
CA THR A 36 17.98 1.48 5.72
C THR A 36 19.10 2.46 5.46
N THR A 37 20.10 1.97 4.74
CA THR A 37 21.32 2.66 4.36
C THR A 37 21.49 2.76 2.85
N ASP A 38 20.66 2.06 2.09
CA ASP A 38 20.70 2.00 0.62
C ASP A 38 19.27 2.07 0.04
N ASP A 39 19.13 2.74 -1.09
CA ASP A 39 17.84 2.97 -1.76
C ASP A 39 17.13 1.65 -2.12
N ALA A 40 17.87 0.61 -2.52
CA ALA A 40 17.26 -0.67 -2.87
C ALA A 40 16.56 -1.36 -1.68
N GLN A 41 16.84 -0.94 -0.44
CA GLN A 41 16.25 -1.51 0.76
C GLN A 41 14.82 -1.01 1.03
N PHE A 42 14.47 0.20 0.57
CA PHE A 42 13.11 0.72 0.75
C PHE A 42 12.13 0.10 -0.24
N GLU A 43 12.58 -0.22 -1.45
CA GLU A 43 11.76 -0.73 -2.55
C GLU A 43 10.90 -1.92 -2.16
N PRO A 44 11.44 -3.02 -1.60
CA PRO A 44 10.61 -4.14 -1.21
C PRO A 44 9.66 -3.74 -0.10
N MET A 45 10.00 -2.77 0.77
CA MET A 45 9.12 -2.31 1.86
C MET A 45 7.94 -1.49 1.37
N ILE A 46 8.09 -0.71 0.30
CA ILE A 46 7.02 0.11 -0.28
C ILE A 46 6.20 -0.68 -1.30
N ALA A 47 6.85 -1.37 -2.25
CA ALA A 47 6.17 -2.09 -3.32
C ALA A 47 6.04 -3.60 -3.01
N PRO A 48 4.85 -4.20 -3.20
CA PRO A 48 3.64 -3.62 -3.80
C PRO A 48 2.67 -2.96 -2.79
N ARG A 49 2.98 -2.90 -1.49
CA ARG A 49 2.09 -2.43 -0.41
C ARG A 49 1.47 -1.05 -0.65
N ILE A 50 2.19 -0.16 -1.32
CA ILE A 50 1.71 1.17 -1.70
C ILE A 50 0.41 1.12 -2.51
N LEU A 51 0.19 0.06 -3.29
CA LEU A 51 -1.05 -0.15 -4.04
C LEU A 51 -2.23 -0.41 -3.09
N GLY A 52 -2.03 -1.18 -2.03
CA GLY A 52 -3.06 -1.42 -1.02
C GLY A 52 -3.48 -0.12 -0.33
N LEU A 53 -2.51 0.71 0.08
CA LEU A 53 -2.77 2.03 0.66
C LEU A 53 -3.50 2.96 -0.33
N ALA A 54 -3.06 3.01 -1.59
CA ALA A 54 -3.69 3.82 -2.62
C ALA A 54 -5.16 3.41 -2.85
N THR A 55 -5.46 2.10 -2.82
CA THR A 55 -6.83 1.60 -2.87
C THR A 55 -7.65 2.09 -1.68
N VAL A 56 -7.09 2.14 -0.46
CA VAL A 56 -7.77 2.71 0.71
C VAL A 56 -8.06 4.20 0.53
N ALA A 57 -7.09 4.94 -0.01
CA ALA A 57 -7.15 6.39 -0.14
C ALA A 57 -8.17 6.85 -1.20
N TRP A 58 -8.33 6.07 -2.28
CA TRP A 58 -8.93 6.56 -3.52
C TRP A 58 -10.15 5.79 -4.00
N ALA A 59 -10.24 4.49 -3.72
CA ALA A 59 -11.36 3.69 -4.19
C ALA A 59 -12.63 3.97 -3.37
N ALA A 60 -13.79 4.02 -4.04
CA ALA A 60 -15.06 4.03 -3.33
C ALA A 60 -15.24 2.75 -2.50
N PRO A 61 -16.02 2.76 -1.40
CA PRO A 61 -16.12 1.60 -0.50
C PRO A 61 -16.51 0.28 -1.18
N ASP A 62 -17.41 0.33 -2.16
CA ASP A 62 -17.85 -0.80 -2.98
C ASP A 62 -16.74 -1.33 -3.91
N GLN A 63 -16.00 -0.43 -4.54
CA GLN A 63 -14.83 -0.76 -5.36
C GLN A 63 -13.71 -1.38 -4.52
N ARG A 64 -13.48 -0.82 -3.34
CA ARG A 64 -12.46 -1.32 -2.40
C ARG A 64 -12.75 -2.73 -1.93
N ALA A 65 -14.02 -3.05 -1.63
CA ALA A 65 -14.44 -4.37 -1.15
C ALA A 65 -14.25 -5.48 -2.21
N THR A 66 -14.29 -5.13 -3.48
CA THR A 66 -14.15 -6.06 -4.62
C THR A 66 -12.76 -6.05 -5.25
N CYS A 67 -11.91 -5.10 -4.88
CA CYS A 67 -10.56 -4.96 -5.43
C CYS A 67 -9.64 -6.09 -4.94
N ASP A 68 -9.13 -6.89 -5.88
CA ASP A 68 -8.05 -7.84 -5.64
C ASP A 68 -6.68 -7.13 -5.82
N VAL A 69 -6.09 -6.71 -4.71
CA VAL A 69 -4.78 -6.04 -4.71
C VAL A 69 -3.63 -6.94 -5.17
N THR A 70 -3.77 -8.27 -5.12
CA THR A 70 -2.74 -9.18 -5.65
C THR A 70 -2.75 -9.15 -7.16
N ALA A 71 -3.94 -9.22 -7.78
CA ALA A 71 -4.10 -9.04 -9.23
C ALA A 71 -3.64 -7.64 -9.67
N LEU A 72 -3.93 -6.61 -8.88
CA LEU A 72 -3.44 -5.24 -9.12
C LEU A 72 -1.90 -5.17 -9.08
N ALA A 73 -1.27 -5.81 -8.09
CA ALA A 73 0.19 -5.86 -8.00
C ALA A 73 0.83 -6.55 -9.22
N GLN A 74 0.20 -7.60 -9.75
CA GLN A 74 0.64 -8.24 -10.99
C GLN A 74 0.49 -7.31 -12.20
N ALA A 75 -0.62 -6.60 -12.30
CA ALA A 75 -0.87 -5.63 -13.39
C ALA A 75 0.14 -4.47 -13.39
N TYR A 76 0.60 -4.04 -12.22
CA TYR A 76 1.60 -2.98 -12.05
C TYR A 76 3.06 -3.47 -12.05
N ALA A 77 3.31 -4.78 -12.11
CA ALA A 77 4.66 -5.32 -12.17
C ALA A 77 5.53 -4.72 -13.31
N PRO A 78 5.00 -4.48 -14.53
CA PRO A 78 5.78 -3.81 -15.58
C PRO A 78 6.23 -2.40 -15.21
N VAL A 79 5.45 -1.67 -14.42
CA VAL A 79 5.79 -0.31 -13.95
C VAL A 79 6.95 -0.40 -12.96
N PHE A 80 6.89 -1.30 -11.99
CA PHE A 80 7.99 -1.49 -11.03
C PHE A 80 9.27 -1.94 -11.72
N ASN A 81 9.17 -2.82 -12.73
CA ASN A 81 10.30 -3.22 -13.54
C ASN A 81 10.91 -2.04 -14.31
N ALA A 82 10.08 -1.16 -14.88
CA ALA A 82 10.56 0.04 -15.58
C ALA A 82 11.26 1.05 -14.65
N LEU A 83 10.91 1.03 -13.36
CA LEU A 83 11.58 1.80 -12.30
C LEU A 83 12.87 1.14 -11.79
N ASN A 84 13.22 -0.06 -12.30
CA ASN A 84 14.27 -0.92 -11.77
C ASN A 84 14.11 -1.29 -10.29
N TRP A 85 12.87 -1.30 -9.79
CA TRP A 85 12.59 -1.67 -8.42
C TRP A 85 12.54 -3.20 -8.26
N THR A 86 12.90 -3.68 -7.08
CA THR A 86 12.73 -5.08 -6.66
C THR A 86 11.63 -5.19 -5.60
N PRO A 87 10.34 -5.25 -6.00
CA PRO A 87 9.23 -5.40 -5.06
C PRO A 87 9.33 -6.69 -4.24
N HIS A 88 8.67 -6.68 -3.08
CA HIS A 88 8.58 -7.88 -2.27
C HIS A 88 7.79 -8.99 -3.00
N LYS A 89 8.40 -10.18 -3.11
CA LYS A 89 7.89 -11.29 -3.94
C LYS A 89 6.68 -12.04 -3.35
N ASN A 90 6.39 -11.86 -2.06
CA ASN A 90 5.27 -12.50 -1.35
C ASN A 90 4.28 -11.43 -0.84
N PRO A 91 3.21 -11.12 -1.60
CA PRO A 91 2.14 -10.21 -1.15
C PRO A 91 1.31 -10.76 0.02
#